data_AF-A0A7C1TLI1-F1
#
_entry.id   AF-A0A7C1TLI1-F1
#
_cell.length_a   1.000
_cell.length_b   1.000
_cell.length_c   1.000
_cell.angle_alpha   90.00
_cell.angle_beta   90.00
_cell.angle_gamma   90.00
#
_symmetry.space_group_name_H-M   'P 1'
#
loop_
_entity.id
_entity.type
_entity.pdbx_description
1 polymer ?
#
loop_
_entity_poly.entity_id
_entity_poly.type
_entity_poly.pdbx_seq_one_letter_code
_entity_poly.pdbx_strand_id
1 'polypeptide(L)'
;MSVEHLHAVPHLTTALSGPLHDIESHLLANQIDIEAWFRSEWLKTPAPFYASVDMRNAGFKVAPVDTNLFPAGFNNLNPAFMPLCIQAVQSALERLAPRARRIVIVPESHTRNLFYLASVATLQDILTKAGFTVRIGSLLPDLEAPRTIDLPGGLQITLEPLQRHGDRVGVADFEPCIVLLNNDLAEGRPPILEDLDQVVLPPLEMGWSNRLKSEHFAHYRKVAGEFAARI
;
A
#
# COMPACT_ATOMS: atom_id res chain seq x y z
N MET A 1 32.53 3.64 26.02
CA MET A 1 32.48 2.51 25.07
C MET A 1 31.03 2.12 24.94
N SER A 2 30.36 2.69 23.94
CA SER A 2 28.97 2.41 23.63
C SER A 2 28.88 1.03 22.99
N VAL A 3 28.02 0.18 23.52
CA VAL A 3 27.62 -1.06 22.85
C VAL A 3 26.87 -0.64 21.59
N GLU A 4 27.53 -0.72 20.44
CA GLU A 4 26.85 -0.70 19.14
C GLU A 4 25.90 -1.89 19.14
N HIS A 5 24.59 -1.61 19.10
CA HIS A 5 23.63 -2.63 18.74
C HIS A 5 23.89 -3.00 17.27
N LEU A 6 24.76 -3.99 17.05
CA LEU A 6 24.67 -4.84 15.86
C LEU A 6 23.25 -5.42 15.89
N HIS A 7 22.30 -4.76 15.22
CA HIS A 7 20.94 -5.23 15.12
C HIS A 7 21.00 -6.61 14.46
N ALA A 8 20.72 -7.66 15.24
CA ALA A 8 20.67 -9.02 14.72
C ALA A 8 19.63 -9.07 13.60
N VAL A 9 20.08 -9.37 12.38
CA VAL A 9 19.20 -9.57 11.22
C VAL A 9 18.88 -11.05 11.07
N PRO A 10 17.72 -11.41 10.47
CA PRO A 10 17.41 -12.80 10.18
C PRO A 10 18.48 -13.43 9.28
N HIS A 11 18.95 -14.63 9.64
CA HIS A 11 19.86 -15.44 8.83
C HIS A 11 19.18 -16.75 8.40
N LEU A 12 19.51 -17.22 7.20
CA LEU A 12 19.09 -18.54 6.74
C LEU A 12 19.74 -19.63 7.62
N THR A 13 18.92 -20.56 8.12
CA THR A 13 19.37 -21.72 8.90
C THR A 13 19.61 -22.95 8.03
N THR A 14 19.81 -22.75 6.72
CA THR A 14 20.05 -23.80 5.73
C THR A 14 21.44 -23.64 5.11
N ALA A 15 22.12 -24.77 4.86
CA ALA A 15 23.36 -24.80 4.09
C ALA A 15 23.11 -24.82 2.57
N LEU A 16 21.86 -25.01 2.13
CA LEU A 16 21.48 -25.13 0.73
C LEU A 16 21.18 -23.73 0.16
N SER A 17 22.22 -23.05 -0.30
CA SER A 17 22.16 -21.71 -0.92
C SER A 17 22.49 -21.70 -2.42
N GLY A 18 22.84 -22.84 -3.02
CA GLY A 18 23.21 -22.93 -4.45
C GLY A 18 22.18 -22.31 -5.40
N PRO A 19 20.91 -22.76 -5.38
CA PRO A 19 19.88 -22.18 -6.27
C PRO A 19 19.59 -20.70 -5.97
N LEU A 20 19.71 -20.26 -4.71
CA LEU A 20 19.59 -18.84 -4.37
C LEU A 20 20.72 -18.03 -4.99
N HIS A 21 21.96 -18.50 -4.89
CA HIS A 21 23.12 -17.85 -5.49
C HIS A 21 23.03 -17.81 -7.02
N ASP A 22 22.52 -18.87 -7.64
CA ASP A 22 22.30 -18.91 -9.08
C ASP A 22 21.28 -17.84 -9.52
N ILE A 23 20.15 -17.73 -8.80
CA ILE A 23 19.13 -16.70 -9.05
C ILE A 23 19.74 -15.30 -8.87
N GLU A 24 20.44 -15.04 -7.76
CA GLU A 24 21.06 -13.74 -7.48
C GLU A 24 22.08 -13.35 -8.56
N SER A 25 22.98 -14.28 -8.92
CA SER A 25 23.99 -14.05 -9.96
C SER A 25 23.34 -13.73 -11.31
N HIS A 26 22.27 -14.43 -11.65
CA HIS A 26 21.53 -14.22 -12.89
C HIS A 26 20.81 -12.87 -12.93
N LEU A 27 20.20 -12.46 -11.82
CA LEU A 27 19.57 -11.14 -11.69
C LEU A 27 20.59 -10.00 -11.80
N LEU A 28 21.77 -10.16 -11.18
CA LEU A 28 22.84 -9.16 -11.25
C LEU A 28 23.42 -9.05 -12.66
N ALA A 29 23.63 -10.17 -13.35
CA ALA A 29 24.15 -10.19 -14.72
C ALA A 29 23.20 -9.51 -15.72
N ASN A 30 21.88 -9.57 -15.48
CA ASN A 30 20.86 -9.06 -16.39
C ASN A 30 20.17 -7.77 -15.89
N GLN A 31 20.76 -7.05 -14.93
CA GLN A 31 20.12 -5.92 -14.25
C GLN A 31 19.57 -4.86 -15.22
N ILE A 32 20.34 -4.50 -16.26
CA ILE A 32 19.93 -3.47 -17.24
C ILE A 32 18.69 -3.90 -18.01
N ASP A 33 18.66 -5.16 -18.46
CA ASP A 33 17.56 -5.72 -19.24
C ASP A 33 16.31 -5.91 -18.39
N ILE A 34 16.47 -6.32 -17.13
CA ILE A 34 15.40 -6.41 -16.15
C ILE A 34 14.74 -5.04 -15.94
N GLU A 35 15.53 -3.99 -15.70
CA GLU A 35 15.00 -2.64 -15.49
C GLU A 35 14.33 -2.08 -16.75
N ALA A 36 14.88 -2.34 -17.93
CA ALA A 36 14.27 -1.96 -19.20
C ALA A 36 12.94 -2.69 -19.43
N TRP A 37 12.89 -3.98 -19.11
CA TRP A 37 11.68 -4.77 -19.20
C TRP A 37 10.60 -4.24 -18.26
N PHE A 38 10.91 -4.00 -16.98
CA PHE A 38 9.95 -3.40 -16.05
C PHE A 38 9.40 -2.06 -16.56
N ARG A 39 10.27 -1.14 -17.01
CA ARG A 39 9.80 0.12 -17.61
C ARG A 39 8.82 -0.10 -18.75
N SER A 40 9.06 -1.10 -19.61
CA SER A 40 8.15 -1.44 -20.71
C SER A 40 6.83 -2.05 -20.26
N GLU A 41 6.83 -2.88 -19.21
CA GLU A 41 5.60 -3.48 -18.68
C GLU A 41 4.74 -2.44 -17.95
N TRP A 42 5.35 -1.48 -17.25
CA TRP A 42 4.62 -0.38 -16.59
C TRP A 42 3.91 0.56 -17.57
N LEU A 43 4.37 0.65 -18.82
CA LEU A 43 3.65 1.37 -19.88
C LEU A 43 2.39 0.65 -20.35
N LYS A 44 2.37 -0.69 -20.28
CA LYS A 44 1.21 -1.52 -20.66
C LYS A 44 0.20 -1.62 -19.52
N THR A 45 0.71 -1.84 -18.31
CA THR A 45 -0.09 -2.04 -17.10
C THR A 45 0.47 -1.14 -16.00
N PRO A 46 -0.11 0.07 -15.81
CA PRO A 46 0.37 0.99 -14.79
C PRO A 46 0.33 0.37 -13.37
N ALA A 47 1.35 0.67 -12.58
CA ALA A 47 1.42 0.22 -11.18
C ALA A 47 0.29 0.85 -10.34
N PRO A 48 -0.26 0.12 -9.35
CA PRO A 48 -1.22 0.67 -8.38
C PRO A 48 -0.58 1.81 -7.58
N PHE A 49 -1.41 2.58 -6.86
CA PHE A 49 -0.93 3.64 -5.97
C PHE A 49 0.06 3.10 -4.92
N TYR A 50 -0.28 1.94 -4.33
CA TYR A 50 0.57 1.24 -3.39
C TYR A 50 0.28 -0.28 -3.39
N ALA A 51 1.20 -1.06 -2.84
CA ALA A 51 1.02 -2.48 -2.56
C ALA A 51 2.08 -2.96 -1.56
N SER A 52 1.83 -4.07 -0.88
CA SER A 52 2.86 -4.88 -0.23
C SER A 52 2.83 -6.30 -0.77
N VAL A 53 4.01 -6.94 -0.83
CA VAL A 53 4.17 -8.33 -1.28
C VAL A 53 4.94 -9.10 -0.24
N ASP A 54 4.33 -10.15 0.31
CA ASP A 54 5.01 -11.06 1.22
C ASP A 54 5.84 -12.04 0.41
N MET A 55 7.11 -12.20 0.76
CA MET A 55 8.02 -13.13 0.11
C MET A 55 8.52 -14.18 1.09
N ARG A 56 8.78 -15.39 0.58
CA ARG A 56 9.49 -16.43 1.32
C ARG A 56 10.75 -16.85 0.59
N ASN A 57 11.87 -16.86 1.31
CA ASN A 57 13.14 -17.41 0.86
C ASN A 57 13.38 -18.76 1.55
N ALA A 58 13.38 -19.84 0.77
CA ALA A 58 13.62 -21.20 1.24
C ALA A 58 15.04 -21.71 0.93
N GLY A 59 15.94 -20.86 0.43
CA GLY A 59 17.29 -21.24 -0.03
C GLY A 59 17.31 -21.91 -1.42
N PHE A 60 16.32 -22.76 -1.73
CA PHE A 60 16.15 -23.33 -3.07
C PHE A 60 15.11 -22.60 -3.94
N LYS A 61 14.33 -21.69 -3.34
CA LYS A 61 13.27 -20.92 -4.03
C LYS A 61 12.99 -19.61 -3.29
N VAL A 62 12.82 -18.55 -4.06
CA VAL A 62 12.26 -17.28 -3.58
C VAL A 62 10.94 -17.05 -4.30
N ALA A 63 9.86 -16.83 -3.56
CA ALA A 63 8.53 -16.68 -4.17
C ALA A 63 7.65 -15.70 -3.37
N PRO A 64 6.80 -14.91 -4.05
CA PRO A 64 5.73 -14.18 -3.41
C PRO A 64 4.66 -15.17 -2.92
N VAL A 65 4.11 -14.92 -1.74
CA VAL A 65 3.07 -15.73 -1.12
C VAL A 65 1.79 -14.96 -0.86
N ASP A 66 1.87 -13.63 -0.79
CA ASP A 66 0.72 -12.74 -0.70
C ASP A 66 0.97 -11.41 -1.42
N THR A 67 -0.10 -10.80 -1.91
CA THR A 67 -0.06 -9.43 -2.48
C THR A 67 -1.27 -8.68 -1.96
N ASN A 68 -1.00 -7.67 -1.16
CA ASN A 68 -1.99 -6.82 -0.53
C ASN A 68 -1.99 -5.43 -1.18
N LEU A 69 -3.15 -5.03 -1.72
CA LEU A 69 -3.37 -3.70 -2.30
C LEU A 69 -3.85 -2.67 -1.26
N PHE A 70 -3.96 -3.07 0.01
CA PHE A 70 -4.34 -2.27 1.16
C PHE A 70 -3.32 -2.49 2.29
N PRO A 71 -2.03 -2.19 2.06
CA PRO A 71 -0.98 -2.46 3.03
C PRO A 71 -1.24 -1.72 4.35
N ALA A 72 -1.01 -2.42 5.47
CA ALA A 72 -1.42 -2.01 6.81
C ALA A 72 -0.23 -1.92 7.80
N GLY A 73 1.00 -1.75 7.28
CA GLY A 73 2.24 -1.78 8.06
C GLY A 73 3.18 -0.60 7.80
N PHE A 74 2.66 0.58 7.44
CA PHE A 74 3.50 1.75 7.14
C PHE A 74 4.36 2.19 8.34
N ASN A 75 3.86 2.00 9.55
CA ASN A 75 4.60 2.27 10.79
C ASN A 75 5.80 1.33 11.01
N ASN A 76 5.94 0.26 10.21
CA ASN A 76 7.07 -0.67 10.28
C ASN A 76 8.20 -0.29 9.29
N LEU A 77 7.98 0.70 8.42
CA LEU A 77 9.01 1.17 7.50
C LEU A 77 10.14 1.87 8.27
N ASN A 78 11.38 1.67 7.82
CA ASN A 78 12.52 2.33 8.46
C ASN A 78 12.43 3.85 8.24
N PRO A 79 12.41 4.67 9.31
CA PRO A 79 12.28 6.13 9.21
C PRO A 79 13.35 6.80 8.33
N ALA A 80 14.53 6.19 8.19
CA ALA A 80 15.60 6.69 7.33
C ALA A 80 15.19 6.76 5.84
N PHE A 81 14.21 5.96 5.41
CA PHE A 81 13.70 5.95 4.04
C PHE A 81 12.44 6.82 3.84
N MET A 82 12.08 7.65 4.81
CA MET A 82 10.96 8.57 4.68
C MET A 82 11.04 9.48 3.43
N PRO A 83 12.21 10.05 3.05
CA PRO A 83 12.32 10.83 1.81
C PRO A 83 11.97 10.02 0.55
N LEU A 84 12.32 8.73 0.51
CA LEU A 84 11.98 7.84 -0.61
C LEU A 84 10.48 7.57 -0.68
N CYS A 85 9.83 7.36 0.47
CA CYS A 85 8.38 7.18 0.54
C CYS A 85 7.62 8.41 0.02
N ILE A 86 8.07 9.60 0.43
CA ILE A 86 7.51 10.88 -0.02
C ILE A 86 7.64 11.03 -1.53
N GLN A 87 8.83 10.80 -2.09
CA GLN A 87 9.07 10.88 -3.53
C GLN A 87 8.22 9.85 -4.31
N ALA A 88 8.07 8.64 -3.79
CA ALA A 88 7.25 7.60 -4.41
C ALA A 88 5.76 8.01 -4.46
N VAL A 89 5.22 8.60 -3.39
CA VAL A 89 3.85 9.14 -3.35
C VAL A 89 3.67 10.25 -4.39
N GLN A 90 4.60 11.19 -4.47
CA GLN A 90 4.55 12.29 -5.45
C GLN A 90 4.51 11.74 -6.87
N SER A 91 5.43 10.82 -7.21
CA SER A 91 5.47 10.19 -8.53
C SER A 91 4.19 9.41 -8.86
N ALA A 92 3.63 8.69 -7.88
CA ALA A 92 2.38 7.94 -8.07
C ALA A 92 1.20 8.88 -8.33
N LEU A 93 1.07 9.97 -7.57
CA LEU A 93 -0.06 10.90 -7.70
C LEU A 93 0.07 11.85 -8.88
N GLU A 94 1.27 12.21 -9.32
CA GLU A 94 1.48 12.91 -10.60
C GLU A 94 0.95 12.10 -11.78
N ARG A 95 1.07 10.77 -11.74
CA ARG A 95 0.54 9.87 -12.76
C ARG A 95 -0.97 9.68 -12.62
N LEU A 96 -1.46 9.42 -11.41
CA LEU A 96 -2.84 8.99 -11.16
C LEU A 96 -3.83 10.15 -11.07
N ALA A 97 -3.43 11.27 -10.46
CA ALA A 97 -4.29 12.42 -10.21
C ALA A 97 -3.48 13.73 -10.11
N PRO A 98 -2.85 14.21 -11.21
CA PRO A 98 -1.87 15.30 -11.20
C PRO A 98 -2.36 16.66 -10.68
N ARG A 99 -3.68 16.88 -10.61
CA ARG A 99 -4.27 18.13 -10.07
C ARG A 99 -4.82 17.96 -8.65
N ALA A 100 -4.70 16.79 -8.05
CA ALA A 100 -5.23 16.53 -6.71
C ALA A 100 -4.45 17.31 -5.65
N ARG A 101 -5.19 17.81 -4.66
CA ARG A 101 -4.62 18.55 -3.52
C ARG A 101 -5.13 18.03 -2.17
N ARG A 102 -6.30 17.40 -2.18
CA ARG A 102 -7.05 16.97 -1.00
C ARG A 102 -7.29 15.48 -1.07
N ILE A 103 -6.91 14.75 -0.03
CA ILE A 103 -7.06 13.29 0.06
C ILE A 103 -7.86 12.99 1.33
N VAL A 104 -8.83 12.07 1.23
CA VAL A 104 -9.39 11.41 2.41
C VAL A 104 -8.90 9.97 2.44
N ILE A 105 -8.36 9.53 3.57
CA ILE A 105 -8.06 8.12 3.80
C ILE A 105 -9.29 7.48 4.42
N VAL A 106 -9.74 6.36 3.85
CA VAL A 106 -10.82 5.54 4.40
C VAL A 106 -10.20 4.29 5.02
N PRO A 107 -10.10 4.21 6.36
CA PRO A 107 -9.52 3.06 7.05
C PRO A 107 -10.53 1.91 7.21
N GLU A 108 -10.06 0.79 7.75
CA GLU A 108 -10.90 -0.34 8.18
C GLU A 108 -12.00 0.11 9.15
N SER A 109 -13.22 -0.39 8.93
CA SER A 109 -14.43 0.08 9.63
C SER A 109 -14.43 -0.31 11.11
N HIS A 110 -14.02 -1.52 11.47
CA HIS A 110 -14.23 -2.10 12.81
C HIS A 110 -12.92 -2.43 13.55
N THR A 111 -11.94 -1.53 13.53
CA THR A 111 -10.63 -1.80 14.15
C THR A 111 -10.41 -1.07 15.48
N ARG A 112 -10.06 -1.85 16.51
CA ARG A 112 -9.47 -1.35 17.77
C ARG A 112 -7.96 -1.55 17.81
N ASN A 113 -7.36 -1.97 16.70
CA ASN A 113 -5.95 -2.28 16.62
C ASN A 113 -5.14 -0.98 16.54
N LEU A 114 -4.51 -0.61 17.65
CA LEU A 114 -3.68 0.61 17.73
C LEU A 114 -2.48 0.58 16.77
N PHE A 115 -1.93 -0.60 16.45
CA PHE A 115 -0.84 -0.71 15.47
C PHE A 115 -1.31 -0.43 14.05
N TYR A 116 -2.51 -0.89 13.70
CA TYR A 116 -3.13 -0.53 12.42
C TYR A 116 -3.39 0.98 12.35
N LEU A 117 -3.96 1.58 13.40
CA LEU A 117 -4.16 3.03 13.44
C LEU A 117 -2.83 3.79 13.36
N ALA A 118 -1.75 3.28 13.97
CA ALA A 118 -0.41 3.83 13.80
C ALA A 118 0.10 3.73 12.35
N SER A 119 -0.22 2.64 11.64
CA SER A 119 0.02 2.53 10.20
C SER A 119 -0.73 3.61 9.42
N VAL A 120 -2.03 3.81 9.69
CA VAL A 120 -2.85 4.84 9.01
C VAL A 120 -2.32 6.25 9.32
N ALA A 121 -1.94 6.54 10.56
CA ALA A 121 -1.33 7.81 10.94
C ALA A 121 0.01 8.03 10.23
N THR A 122 0.83 6.98 10.07
CA THR A 122 2.09 7.05 9.33
C THR A 122 1.83 7.30 7.84
N LEU A 123 0.81 6.66 7.24
CA LEU A 123 0.39 6.92 5.86
C LEU A 123 -0.09 8.36 5.68
N GLN A 124 -0.91 8.87 6.59
CA GLN A 124 -1.35 10.27 6.61
C GLN A 124 -0.16 11.22 6.65
N ASP A 125 0.84 10.93 7.48
CA ASP A 125 2.05 11.73 7.60
C ASP A 125 2.89 11.73 6.32
N ILE A 126 3.10 10.57 5.69
CA ILE A 126 3.78 10.47 4.38
C ILE A 126 3.08 11.32 3.33
N LEU A 127 1.75 11.17 3.19
CA LEU A 127 0.95 11.92 2.22
C LEU A 127 0.97 13.43 2.50
N THR A 128 0.93 13.82 3.78
CA THR A 128 1.00 15.24 4.18
C THR A 128 2.36 15.83 3.83
N LYS A 129 3.45 15.12 4.16
CA LYS A 129 4.82 15.52 3.79
C LYS A 129 5.05 15.56 2.27
N ALA A 130 4.29 14.78 1.50
CA ALA A 130 4.30 14.83 0.04
C ALA A 130 3.60 16.06 -0.56
N GLY A 131 2.93 16.87 0.26
CA GLY A 131 2.33 18.15 -0.15
C GLY A 131 0.80 18.14 -0.28
N PHE A 132 0.12 17.12 0.25
CA PHE A 132 -1.33 17.00 0.19
C PHE A 132 -1.99 17.41 1.51
N THR A 133 -3.21 17.92 1.45
CA THR A 133 -4.08 18.05 2.64
C THR A 133 -4.80 16.73 2.85
N VAL A 134 -4.60 16.08 3.99
CA VAL A 134 -5.07 14.72 4.24
C VAL A 134 -5.94 14.65 5.48
N ARG A 135 -7.16 14.14 5.35
CA ARG A 135 -8.08 13.83 6.46
C ARG A 135 -8.44 12.35 6.47
N ILE A 136 -9.04 11.87 7.54
CA ILE A 136 -9.42 10.46 7.71
C ILE A 136 -10.93 10.36 7.85
N GLY A 137 -11.57 9.75 6.85
CA GLY A 137 -13.01 9.52 6.80
C GLY A 137 -13.32 8.10 7.21
N SER A 138 -13.87 7.93 8.41
CA SER A 138 -14.24 6.65 8.98
C SER A 138 -15.66 6.25 8.57
N LEU A 139 -15.84 4.94 8.35
CA LEU A 139 -17.12 4.29 8.10
C LEU A 139 -17.76 3.72 9.38
N LEU A 140 -17.24 4.08 10.56
CA LEU A 140 -17.80 3.64 11.84
C LEU A 140 -19.26 4.12 11.99
N PRO A 141 -20.23 3.21 12.17
CA PRO A 141 -21.64 3.58 12.26
C PRO A 141 -21.99 4.49 13.45
N ASP A 142 -21.21 4.41 14.54
CA ASP A 142 -21.41 5.12 15.80
C ASP A 142 -20.59 6.40 15.93
N LEU A 143 -19.87 6.81 14.87
CA LEU A 143 -19.05 8.01 14.88
C LEU A 143 -19.87 9.23 14.42
N GLU A 144 -20.47 9.96 15.38
CA GLU A 144 -21.27 11.16 15.06
C GLU A 144 -20.44 12.45 14.95
N ALA A 145 -19.26 12.48 15.56
CA ALA A 145 -18.36 13.63 15.60
C ALA A 145 -16.88 13.20 15.52
N PRO A 146 -15.94 14.10 15.15
CA PRO A 146 -14.52 13.79 15.13
C PRO A 146 -14.03 13.21 16.46
N ARG A 147 -13.32 12.08 16.38
CA ARG A 147 -12.77 11.37 17.55
C ARG A 147 -11.26 11.22 17.40
N THR A 148 -10.52 11.87 18.29
CA THR A 148 -9.07 11.71 18.39
C THR A 148 -8.72 10.51 19.27
N ILE A 149 -7.77 9.71 18.81
CA ILE A 149 -7.27 8.52 19.49
C ILE A 149 -5.76 8.68 19.66
N ASP A 150 -5.28 8.51 20.90
CA ASP A 150 -3.86 8.44 21.22
C ASP A 150 -3.28 7.10 20.79
N LEU A 151 -2.10 7.13 20.16
CA LEU A 151 -1.43 5.97 19.61
C LEU A 151 -0.08 5.73 20.32
N PRO A 152 0.44 4.48 20.26
CA PRO A 152 1.78 4.19 20.75
C PRO A 152 2.83 5.13 20.14
N GLY A 153 3.81 5.56 20.96
CA GLY A 153 4.87 6.46 20.51
C GLY A 153 4.49 7.95 20.46
N GLY A 154 3.34 8.33 21.04
CA GLY A 154 2.93 9.74 21.15
C GLY A 154 2.30 10.30 19.87
N LEU A 155 1.98 9.45 18.90
CA LEU A 155 1.19 9.83 17.73
C LEU A 155 -0.29 9.98 18.10
N GLN A 156 -1.02 10.74 17.31
CA GLN A 156 -2.46 10.87 17.42
C GLN A 156 -3.09 10.69 16.03
N ILE A 157 -4.32 10.19 16.02
CA ILE A 157 -5.13 10.07 14.82
C ILE A 157 -6.53 10.60 15.09
N THR A 158 -7.06 11.43 14.20
CA THR A 158 -8.43 11.94 14.29
C THR A 158 -9.28 11.27 13.23
N LEU A 159 -10.26 10.49 13.66
CA LEU A 159 -11.25 9.85 12.80
C LEU A 159 -12.45 10.77 12.67
N GLU A 160 -12.94 10.97 11.46
CA GLU A 160 -14.07 11.83 11.18
C GLU A 160 -15.15 11.09 10.42
N PRO A 161 -16.46 11.35 10.66
CA PRO A 161 -17.51 10.67 9.92
C PRO A 161 -17.43 10.98 8.43
N LEU A 162 -17.29 9.93 7.60
CA LEU A 162 -17.39 10.08 6.15
C LEU A 162 -18.86 10.30 5.78
N GLN A 163 -19.12 11.36 5.01
CA GLN A 163 -20.45 11.74 4.57
C GLN A 163 -20.52 11.76 3.05
N ARG A 164 -21.67 11.39 2.49
CA ARG A 164 -21.94 11.43 1.05
C ARG A 164 -22.94 12.53 0.73
N HIS A 165 -22.63 13.30 -0.31
CA HIS A 165 -23.46 14.34 -0.89
C HIS A 165 -23.54 14.11 -2.40
N GLY A 166 -24.62 13.48 -2.87
CA GLY A 166 -24.77 13.09 -4.27
C GLY A 166 -23.75 12.01 -4.67
N ASP A 167 -22.95 12.28 -5.68
CA ASP A 167 -21.86 11.45 -6.24
C ASP A 167 -20.49 11.76 -5.61
N ARG A 168 -20.45 12.46 -4.47
CA ARG A 168 -19.19 12.81 -3.79
C ARG A 168 -19.25 12.48 -2.31
N VAL A 169 -18.10 12.14 -1.74
CA VAL A 169 -17.87 11.97 -0.31
C VAL A 169 -16.91 13.02 0.23
N GLY A 170 -17.05 13.32 1.51
CA GLY A 170 -16.19 14.24 2.23
C GLY A 170 -16.28 14.05 3.74
N VAL A 171 -15.55 14.89 4.47
CA VAL A 171 -15.64 14.97 5.94
C VAL A 171 -15.86 16.43 6.33
N ALA A 172 -16.94 16.71 7.06
CA ALA A 172 -17.36 18.08 7.38
C ALA A 172 -17.37 19.01 6.13
N ASP A 173 -16.54 20.05 6.13
CA ASP A 173 -16.36 21.03 5.05
C ASP A 173 -15.30 20.63 4.00
N PHE A 174 -14.72 19.43 4.12
CA PHE A 174 -13.62 18.98 3.28
C PHE A 174 -14.06 18.03 2.17
N GLU A 175 -14.03 18.60 0.96
CA GLU A 175 -14.18 18.01 -0.37
C GLU A 175 -12.93 17.29 -0.96
N PRO A 176 -12.59 16.00 -0.75
CA PRO A 176 -11.37 15.42 -1.33
C PRO A 176 -11.39 15.37 -2.86
N CYS A 177 -10.19 15.40 -3.45
CA CYS A 177 -9.98 15.03 -4.86
C CYS A 177 -9.86 13.50 -5.01
N ILE A 178 -9.30 12.84 -3.98
CA ILE A 178 -8.99 11.41 -3.96
C ILE A 178 -9.58 10.79 -2.69
N VAL A 179 -10.24 9.65 -2.86
CA VAL A 179 -10.64 8.73 -1.79
C VAL A 179 -9.62 7.58 -1.77
N LEU A 180 -8.70 7.60 -0.81
CA LEU A 180 -7.68 6.57 -0.66
C LEU A 180 -8.18 5.49 0.31
N LEU A 181 -8.47 4.30 -0.20
CA LEU A 181 -8.91 3.16 0.58
C LEU A 181 -7.72 2.48 1.23
N ASN A 182 -7.65 2.50 2.56
CA ASN A 182 -6.83 1.58 3.36
C ASN A 182 -7.73 0.56 4.10
N ASN A 183 -8.82 0.20 3.43
CA ASN A 183 -9.83 -0.75 3.83
C ASN A 183 -9.94 -1.78 2.70
N ASP A 184 -9.76 -3.06 3.00
CA ASP A 184 -9.72 -4.14 2.00
C ASP A 184 -11.11 -4.54 1.44
N LEU A 185 -12.16 -3.96 2.01
CA LEU A 185 -13.56 -4.18 1.67
C LEU A 185 -13.98 -5.65 1.87
N ALA A 186 -13.40 -6.33 2.85
CA ALA A 186 -13.72 -7.73 3.19
C ALA A 186 -15.19 -7.93 3.56
N GLU A 187 -15.82 -6.93 4.19
CA GLU A 187 -17.26 -6.93 4.52
C GLU A 187 -18.17 -6.59 3.32
N GLY A 188 -17.59 -6.37 2.14
CA GLY A 188 -18.28 -5.93 0.93
C GLY A 188 -17.98 -4.47 0.60
N ARG A 189 -18.46 -4.01 -0.57
CA ARG A 189 -18.31 -2.61 -1.00
C ARG A 189 -19.32 -1.72 -0.26
N PRO A 190 -18.89 -0.71 0.51
CA PRO A 190 -19.80 0.21 1.16
C PRO A 190 -20.57 1.03 0.11
N PRO A 191 -21.92 1.06 0.16
CA PRO A 191 -22.72 1.84 -0.80
C PRO A 191 -22.36 3.32 -0.84
N ILE A 192 -21.83 3.87 0.26
CA ILE A 192 -21.36 5.26 0.33
C ILE A 192 -20.19 5.55 -0.62
N LEU A 193 -19.43 4.53 -1.01
CA LEU A 193 -18.26 4.65 -1.89
C LEU A 193 -18.56 4.34 -3.36
N GLU A 194 -19.73 3.78 -3.69
CA GLU A 194 -20.07 3.41 -5.07
C GLU A 194 -20.45 4.63 -5.92
N ASP A 195 -20.16 4.58 -7.22
CA ASP A 195 -20.53 5.62 -8.20
C ASP A 195 -20.13 7.04 -7.75
N LEU A 196 -18.86 7.20 -7.37
CA LEU A 196 -18.30 8.50 -7.01
C LEU A 196 -17.64 9.18 -8.22
N ASP A 197 -17.83 10.49 -8.33
CA ASP A 197 -17.12 11.36 -9.27
C ASP A 197 -15.63 11.52 -8.91
N GLN A 198 -15.29 11.23 -7.65
CA GLN A 198 -13.93 11.33 -7.14
C GLN A 198 -13.11 10.08 -7.48
N VAL A 199 -11.80 10.27 -7.64
CA VAL A 199 -10.88 9.15 -7.87
C VAL A 199 -10.79 8.29 -6.61
N VAL A 200 -11.15 7.02 -6.71
CA VAL A 200 -10.99 6.03 -5.64
C VAL A 200 -9.73 5.18 -5.89
N LEU A 201 -8.83 5.13 -4.91
CA LEU A 201 -7.55 4.42 -5.02
C LEU A 201 -7.37 3.41 -3.88
N PRO A 202 -7.02 2.14 -4.16
CA PRO A 202 -7.23 1.46 -5.45
C PRO A 202 -8.72 1.49 -5.85
N PRO A 203 -9.06 1.24 -7.13
CA PRO A 203 -10.45 1.18 -7.57
C PRO A 203 -11.26 0.13 -6.80
N LEU A 204 -12.55 0.37 -6.56
CA LEU A 204 -13.42 -0.52 -5.78
C LEU A 204 -13.55 -1.92 -6.40
N GLU A 205 -13.35 -2.01 -7.71
CA GLU A 205 -13.26 -3.26 -8.48
C GLU A 205 -12.16 -4.19 -7.96
N MET A 206 -11.11 -3.62 -7.38
CA MET A 206 -9.96 -4.34 -6.86
C MET A 206 -10.15 -4.80 -5.40
N GLY A 207 -11.33 -4.56 -4.80
CA GLY A 207 -11.68 -5.03 -3.46
C GLY A 207 -11.75 -6.56 -3.33
N TRP A 208 -11.56 -7.07 -2.12
CA TRP A 208 -11.42 -8.51 -1.85
C TRP A 208 -12.57 -9.37 -2.41
N SER A 209 -13.80 -8.86 -2.36
CA SER A 209 -15.02 -9.57 -2.76
C SER A 209 -15.12 -9.89 -4.26
N ASN A 210 -14.30 -9.28 -5.12
CA ASN A 210 -14.38 -9.44 -6.58
C ASN A 210 -13.16 -10.14 -7.20
N ARG A 211 -12.20 -10.55 -6.37
CA ARG A 211 -10.95 -11.15 -6.85
C ARG A 211 -10.94 -12.65 -6.59
N LEU A 212 -10.77 -13.45 -7.64
CA LEU A 212 -10.46 -14.87 -7.49
C LEU A 212 -8.94 -15.05 -7.28
N LYS A 213 -8.57 -15.77 -6.22
CA LYS A 213 -7.15 -16.12 -5.97
C LYS A 213 -6.54 -16.87 -7.16
N SER A 214 -7.31 -17.72 -7.85
CA SER A 214 -6.86 -18.46 -9.03
C SER A 214 -6.45 -17.55 -10.18
N GLU A 215 -7.19 -16.46 -10.44
CA GLU A 215 -6.86 -15.49 -11.49
C GLU A 215 -5.58 -14.74 -11.16
N HIS A 216 -5.40 -14.32 -9.91
CA HIS A 216 -4.14 -13.73 -9.45
C HIS A 216 -2.94 -14.66 -9.74
N PHE A 217 -3.04 -15.95 -9.41
CA PHE A 217 -1.97 -16.91 -9.70
C PHE A 217 -1.79 -17.19 -11.19
N ALA A 218 -2.85 -17.09 -12.00
CA ALA A 218 -2.75 -17.20 -13.45
C ALA A 218 -1.97 -16.01 -14.05
N HIS A 219 -2.28 -14.79 -13.62
CA HIS A 219 -1.52 -13.60 -14.00
C HIS A 219 -0.06 -13.69 -13.55
N TYR A 220 0.18 -14.07 -12.29
CA TYR A 220 1.54 -14.24 -11.78
C TYR A 220 2.33 -15.28 -12.58
N ARG A 221 1.74 -16.44 -12.89
CA ARG A 221 2.38 -17.48 -13.70
C ARG A 221 2.78 -16.95 -15.08
N LYS A 222 1.91 -16.18 -15.73
CA LYS A 222 2.20 -15.57 -17.03
C LYS A 222 3.39 -14.62 -16.93
N VAL A 223 3.36 -13.67 -15.97
CA VAL A 223 4.43 -12.69 -15.77
C VAL A 223 5.75 -13.37 -15.41
N ALA A 224 5.73 -14.36 -14.50
CA ALA A 224 6.92 -15.11 -14.12
C ALA A 224 7.51 -15.90 -15.29
N GLY A 225 6.67 -16.49 -16.16
CA GLY A 225 7.11 -17.19 -17.36
C GLY A 225 7.72 -16.26 -18.40
N GLU A 226 7.09 -15.09 -18.64
CA GLU A 226 7.62 -14.07 -19.55
C GLU A 226 8.94 -13.49 -19.05
N PHE A 227 9.06 -13.26 -17.75
CA PHE A 227 10.28 -12.79 -17.12
C PHE A 227 11.40 -13.83 -17.22
N ALA A 228 11.14 -15.08 -16.82
CA ALA A 228 12.11 -16.17 -16.86
C ALA A 228 12.58 -16.55 -18.27
N ALA A 229 11.80 -16.22 -19.33
CA ALA A 229 12.23 -16.42 -20.71
C ALA A 229 13.17 -15.30 -21.21
N ARG A 230 13.22 -14.16 -20.52
CA ARG A 230 14.03 -13.00 -20.87
C ARG A 230 15.34 -12.93 -20.10
N ILE A 231 15.31 -13.34 -18.83
CA ILE A 231 16.50 -13.47 -18.01
C ILE A 231 17.10 -14.84 -18.24
#